data_AF-A0A2D8XI45-F1
#
_entry.id   AF-A0A2D8XI45-F1
#
_cell.length_a   1.000
_cell.length_b   1.000
_cell.length_c   1.000
_cell.angle_alpha   90.00
_cell.angle_beta   90.00
_cell.angle_gamma   90.00
#
_symmetry.space_group_name_H-M   'P 1'
#
loop_
_entity.id
_entity.type
_entity.pdbx_description
1 polymer ?
#
loop_
_entity_poly.entity_id
_entity_poly.type
_entity_poly.pdbx_seq_one_letter_code
_entity_poly.pdbx_strand_id
1 'polypeptide(L)'
;MADGTTPEGSTTIAQGQLRSFVERIERLEEEKAALAADIKEVYAEAKGNGFDTKVLRKVISLRKKDTAERQEEEAMLELYLHALGMLG
;
A
#
# COMPACT_ATOMS: atom_id res chain seq x y z
N MET A 1 -30.97 -32.28 -31.29
CA MET A 1 -29.57 -32.70 -31.50
C MET A 1 -28.70 -31.49 -31.19
N ALA A 2 -28.08 -31.46 -30.01
CA ALA A 2 -27.15 -30.41 -29.62
C ALA A 2 -25.76 -30.81 -30.11
N ASP A 3 -25.23 -30.10 -31.09
CA ASP A 3 -23.85 -30.29 -31.53
C ASP A 3 -22.99 -29.16 -30.93
N GLY A 4 -22.19 -29.55 -29.93
CA GLY A 4 -21.35 -28.69 -29.13
C GLY A 4 -19.98 -28.50 -29.76
N THR A 5 -19.89 -27.63 -30.75
CA THR A 5 -18.59 -27.12 -31.21
C THR A 5 -18.17 -25.94 -30.34
N THR A 6 -17.76 -26.24 -29.10
CA THR A 6 -16.97 -25.29 -28.29
C THR A 6 -15.49 -25.56 -28.60
N PRO A 7 -14.66 -24.57 -28.95
CA PRO A 7 -13.29 -24.81 -29.36
C PRO A 7 -12.45 -25.19 -28.14
N GLU A 8 -12.27 -26.48 -27.87
CA GLU A 8 -11.53 -27.01 -26.72
C GLU A 8 -10.14 -26.37 -26.57
N GLY A 9 -9.46 -26.04 -27.68
CA GLY A 9 -8.16 -25.38 -27.68
C GLY A 9 -8.16 -23.96 -27.09
N SER A 10 -9.25 -23.19 -27.25
CA SER A 10 -9.36 -21.84 -26.67
C SER A 10 -9.54 -21.87 -25.15
N THR A 11 -10.30 -22.85 -24.64
CA THR A 11 -10.54 -23.06 -23.22
C THR A 11 -9.26 -23.48 -22.49
N THR A 12 -8.45 -24.36 -23.09
CA THR A 12 -7.17 -24.80 -22.50
C THR A 12 -6.13 -23.68 -22.45
N ILE A 13 -6.04 -22.83 -23.49
CA ILE A 13 -5.14 -21.66 -23.48
C ILE A 13 -5.57 -20.65 -22.40
N ALA A 14 -6.87 -20.38 -22.29
CA ALA A 14 -7.41 -19.49 -21.25
C ALA A 14 -7.15 -20.03 -19.84
N GLN A 15 -7.26 -21.35 -19.63
CA GLN A 15 -6.96 -22.01 -18.36
C GLN A 15 -5.47 -21.90 -17.98
N GLY A 16 -4.56 -22.04 -18.95
CA GLY A 16 -3.12 -21.90 -18.73
C GLY A 16 -2.71 -20.47 -18.34
N GLN A 17 -3.28 -19.47 -19.03
CA GLN A 17 -3.05 -18.05 -18.68
C GLN A 17 -3.59 -17.71 -17.30
N LEU A 18 -4.80 -18.17 -16.97
CA LEU A 18 -5.39 -17.96 -15.64
C LEU A 18 -4.49 -18.57 -14.54
N ARG A 19 -4.03 -19.81 -14.73
CA ARG A 19 -3.11 -20.46 -13.78
C ARG A 19 -1.83 -19.64 -13.60
N SER A 20 -1.23 -19.18 -14.69
CA SER A 20 -0.01 -18.35 -14.63
C SER A 20 -0.22 -17.04 -13.87
N PHE A 21 -1.37 -16.37 -14.03
CA PHE A 21 -1.68 -15.17 -13.26
C PHE A 21 -1.85 -15.48 -11.77
N VAL A 22 -2.58 -16.54 -11.42
CA VAL A 22 -2.80 -16.94 -10.03
C VAL A 22 -1.48 -17.24 -9.33
N GLU A 23 -0.65 -18.11 -9.91
CA GLU A 23 0.65 -18.50 -9.32
C GLU A 23 1.57 -17.29 -9.12
N ARG A 24 1.57 -16.34 -10.06
CA ARG A 24 2.36 -15.11 -9.95
C ARG A 24 1.84 -14.19 -8.85
N ILE A 25 0.52 -14.06 -8.70
CA ILE A 25 -0.10 -13.22 -7.67
C ILE A 25 0.12 -13.83 -6.29
N GLU A 26 -0.05 -15.14 -6.13
CA GLU A 26 0.18 -15.83 -4.85
C GLU A 26 1.60 -15.62 -4.34
N ARG A 27 2.61 -15.81 -5.22
CA ARG A 27 4.00 -15.51 -4.87
C ARG A 27 4.20 -14.04 -4.46
N LEU A 28 3.59 -13.09 -5.18
CA LEU A 28 3.70 -11.67 -4.84
C LEU A 28 3.01 -11.34 -3.51
N GLU A 29 1.89 -11.99 -3.18
CA GLU A 29 1.23 -11.82 -1.88
C GLU A 29 2.06 -12.42 -0.74
N GLU A 30 2.75 -13.54 -0.96
CA GLU A 30 3.72 -14.10 0.00
C GLU A 30 4.90 -13.15 0.24
N GLU A 31 5.51 -12.62 -0.82
CA GLU A 31 6.60 -11.63 -0.72
C GLU A 31 6.15 -10.36 0.01
N LYS A 32 4.94 -9.87 -0.30
CA LYS A 32 4.33 -8.71 0.36
C LYS A 32 4.04 -9.00 1.84
N ALA A 33 3.61 -10.21 2.19
CA ALA A 33 3.39 -10.61 3.58
C ALA A 33 4.69 -10.66 4.38
N ALA A 34 5.76 -11.22 3.79
CA ALA A 34 7.10 -11.21 4.39
C ALA A 34 7.59 -9.78 4.64
N LEU A 35 7.52 -8.91 3.62
CA LEU A 35 7.92 -7.51 3.76
C LEU A 35 7.07 -6.76 4.81
N ALA A 36 5.77 -7.04 4.89
CA ALA A 36 4.90 -6.46 5.90
C ALA A 36 5.27 -6.91 7.33
N ALA A 37 5.73 -8.16 7.49
CA ALA A 37 6.24 -8.66 8.75
C ALA A 37 7.53 -7.93 9.15
N ASP A 38 8.49 -7.79 8.23
CA ASP A 38 9.74 -7.06 8.47
C ASP A 38 9.48 -5.61 8.90
N ILE A 39 8.57 -4.91 8.20
CA ILE A 39 8.17 -3.53 8.56
C ILE A 39 7.57 -3.49 9.98
N LYS A 40 6.78 -4.49 10.36
CA LYS A 40 6.18 -4.58 11.69
C LYS A 40 7.26 -4.78 12.78
N GLU A 41 8.27 -5.58 12.50
CA GLU A 41 9.41 -5.79 13.41
C GLU A 41 10.20 -4.50 13.61
N VAL A 42 10.48 -3.73 12.55
CA VAL A 42 11.12 -2.41 12.65
C VAL A 42 10.31 -1.44 13.52
N TYR A 43 8.98 -1.41 13.36
CA TYR A 43 8.14 -0.60 14.24
C TYR A 43 8.15 -1.10 15.70
N ALA A 44 8.23 -2.42 15.91
CA ALA A 44 8.32 -2.98 17.25
C ALA A 44 9.64 -2.64 17.92
N GLU A 45 10.75 -2.71 17.19
CA GLU A 45 12.08 -2.28 17.62
C GLU A 45 12.07 -0.79 17.98
N ALA A 46 11.55 0.07 17.11
CA ALA A 46 11.42 1.50 17.38
C ALA A 46 10.62 1.77 18.66
N LYS A 47 9.54 1.02 18.89
CA LYS A 47 8.76 1.10 20.14
C LYS A 47 9.58 0.68 21.36
N GLY A 48 10.35 -0.40 21.26
CA GLY A 48 11.24 -0.88 22.32
C GLY A 48 12.34 0.13 22.67
N ASN A 49 12.80 0.89 21.67
CA ASN A 49 13.76 1.99 21.82
C ASN A 49 13.12 3.32 22.26
N GLY A 50 11.83 3.34 22.57
CA GLY A 50 11.14 4.52 23.12
C GLY A 50 10.55 5.49 22.10
N PHE A 51 10.51 5.15 20.80
CA PHE A 51 9.90 5.99 19.78
C PHE A 51 8.38 5.80 19.69
N ASP A 52 7.63 6.88 19.42
CA ASP A 52 6.21 6.81 19.13
C ASP A 52 5.96 6.32 17.68
N THR A 53 5.54 5.07 17.56
CA THR A 53 5.25 4.45 16.26
C THR A 53 4.07 5.08 15.50
N LYS A 54 3.14 5.79 16.17
CA LYS A 54 2.07 6.53 15.48
C LYS A 54 2.65 7.76 14.79
N VAL A 55 3.54 8.48 15.47
CA VAL A 55 4.24 9.64 14.90
C VAL A 55 5.15 9.19 13.76
N LEU A 56 5.89 8.08 13.90
CA LEU A 56 6.71 7.53 12.81
C LEU A 56 5.91 7.18 11.56
N ARG A 57 4.72 6.58 11.71
CA ARG A 57 3.81 6.33 10.57
C ARG A 57 3.39 7.62 9.88
N LYS A 58 3.09 8.67 10.65
CA LYS A 58 2.77 10.00 10.10
C LYS A 58 3.96 10.59 9.34
N VAL A 59 5.18 10.51 9.89
CA VAL A 59 6.41 10.94 9.21
C VAL A 59 6.61 10.20 7.89
N ILE A 60 6.48 8.87 7.88
CA ILE A 60 6.62 8.07 6.65
C ILE A 60 5.55 8.44 5.62
N SER A 61 4.31 8.67 6.06
CA SER A 61 3.23 9.13 5.17
C SER A 61 3.54 10.50 4.54
N LEU A 62 4.04 11.44 5.34
CA LEU A 62 4.43 12.78 4.85
C LEU A 62 5.59 12.68 3.86
N ARG A 63 6.56 11.79 4.11
CA ARG A 63 7.72 11.58 3.22
C ARG A 63 7.37 10.93 1.88
N LYS A 64 6.18 10.35 1.74
CA LYS A 64 5.68 9.78 0.48
C LYS A 64 5.01 10.82 -0.41
N LYS A 65 4.62 11.98 0.13
CA LYS A 65 4.03 13.07 -0.63
C LYS A 65 5.11 13.84 -1.40
N ASP A 66 4.70 14.50 -2.48
CA ASP A 66 5.57 15.45 -3.16
C ASP A 66 5.89 16.65 -2.25
N THR A 67 7.05 17.27 -2.44
CA THR A 67 7.48 18.38 -1.60
C THR A 67 6.56 19.60 -1.76
N ALA A 68 6.08 19.89 -2.98
CA ALA A 68 5.19 21.01 -3.22
C ALA A 68 3.80 20.75 -2.61
N GLU A 69 3.26 19.55 -2.78
CA GLU A 69 1.99 19.12 -2.16
C GLU A 69 2.05 19.26 -0.63
N ARG A 70 3.15 18.81 -0.01
CA ARG A 70 3.33 18.95 1.45
C ARG A 70 3.38 20.40 1.89
N GLN A 71 4.08 21.27 1.15
CA GLN A 71 4.20 22.69 1.49
C GLN A 71 2.86 23.42 1.35
N GLU A 72 2.09 23.11 0.31
CA GLU A 72 0.75 23.67 0.10
C GLU A 72 -0.20 23.26 1.23
N GLU A 73 -0.22 21.97 1.59
CA GLU A 73 -1.01 21.48 2.73
C GLU A 73 -0.59 22.11 4.06
N GLU A 74 0.72 22.25 4.31
CA GLU A 74 1.25 22.89 5.51
C GLU A 74 0.82 24.36 5.60
N ALA A 75 0.89 25.11 4.49
CA ALA A 75 0.44 26.50 4.44
C ALA A 75 -1.07 26.64 4.69
N MET A 76 -1.88 25.74 4.12
CA MET A 76 -3.33 25.73 4.34
C MET A 76 -3.69 25.36 5.78
N LEU A 77 -2.98 24.38 6.35
CA LEU A 77 -3.15 24.00 7.75
C LEU A 77 -2.81 25.17 8.68
N GLU A 78 -1.69 25.84 8.44
CA GLU A 78 -1.25 27.00 9.22
C GLU A 78 -2.29 28.13 9.18
N LEU A 79 -2.80 28.45 7.99
CA LEU A 79 -3.88 29.43 7.80
C LEU A 79 -5.11 29.08 8.64
N TYR A 80 -5.55 27.82 8.62
CA TYR A 80 -6.72 27.38 9.37
C TYR A 80 -6.48 27.39 10.88
N LEU A 81 -5.31 26.96 11.34
CA LEU A 81 -4.97 26.98 12.76
C LEU A 81 -4.88 28.41 13.30
N HIS A 82 -4.29 29.33 12.54
CA HIS A 82 -4.26 30.75 12.89
C HIS A 82 -5.68 31.34 12.94
N ALA A 83 -6.53 31.06 11.94
CA ALA A 83 -7.92 31.53 11.93
C ALA A 83 -8.75 31.00 13.13
N LEU A 84 -8.41 29.82 13.65
CA LEU A 84 -9.03 29.23 14.83
C LEU A 84 -8.39 29.68 16.15
N GLY A 85 -7.36 30.54 16.13
CA GLY A 85 -6.62 30.95 17.33
C GLY A 85 -5.83 29.82 18.01
N MET A 86 -5.56 28.74 17.26
CA MET A 86 -4.76 27.59 17.71
C MET A 86 -3.27 27.76 17.40
N LEU A 87 -2.92 28.79 16.61
CA LEU A 87 -1.57 29.23 16.31
C LEU A 87 -1.47 30.71 16.71
N GLY A 88 -0.50 31.04 17.55
CA GLY A 88 -0.31 32.39 18.13
C GLY A 88 0.83 33.14 17.48
#